data_AF-A0A2N2G2D2-F1
#
_entry.id   AF-A0A2N2G2D2-F1
#
_cell.length_a   1.000
_cell.length_b   1.000
_cell.length_c   1.000
_cell.angle_alpha   90.00
_cell.angle_beta   90.00
_cell.angle_gamma   90.00
#
_symmetry.space_group_name_H-M   'P 1'
#
loop_
_entity.id
_entity.type
_entity.pdbx_description
1 polymer ?
#
loop_
_entity_poly.entity_id
_entity_poly.type
_entity_poly.pdbx_seq_one_letter_code
_entity_poly.pdbx_strand_id
1 'polypeptide(L)'
;EGNEAKVFEYLEENKLFDLGHNGQIADRSYSALVKLHDGSYESQAYIQVFKKETTAVINALEEFVDTLIELDDEIYNQKWNYVEYLQTLIKAFSEDKTHRLVEQWAQVDRTWMKITTPIQIGHPLEYYEDHFRKAVALEWDIRLSNPKFEANAQRAQKIKNMFATIFHSFHIGEKYEQHKAIFDFYMKSLDKVQLYIGRPASFYGAEFNGLFSAQVVPNDEIVSKDEGKKIFAFSDEILQTSRAKPFLKLSQEIFGQEFLTQDRNFLFKEAAKWHQVYDITTIGHEYGHILWCDDETESAMNKTGNFKNIEEFKATTGGLVSFFIGNSESELSLQVLIDTIKRSVGLIGWMEVDEVQPYYCEGLIHLTGLFESKVLTWENEKLSIDLGEEAFVALKQWYIKTYQELAQHYLDKKDATLFLNQFATKTGKYFMPNNAIISDFVSHYFERYKAIGQELDTLDSKSNYR
;
A
#
# COMPACT_ATOMS: atom_id res chain seq x y z
N GLU A 1 15.10 -24.90 -4.47
CA GLU A 1 14.85 -23.45 -4.33
C GLU A 1 15.29 -22.78 -5.61
N GLY A 2 14.39 -22.05 -6.26
CA GLY A 2 14.66 -21.40 -7.55
C GLY A 2 15.55 -20.17 -7.35
N ASN A 3 16.44 -19.91 -8.30
CA ASN A 3 17.21 -18.67 -8.31
C ASN A 3 16.36 -17.61 -9.03
N GLU A 4 15.71 -16.71 -8.28
CA GLU A 4 14.84 -15.65 -8.82
C GLU A 4 15.55 -14.81 -9.89
N ALA A 5 16.83 -14.48 -9.67
CA ALA A 5 17.61 -13.71 -10.65
C ALA A 5 17.70 -14.42 -12.01
N LYS A 6 17.79 -15.76 -12.02
CA LYS A 6 17.75 -16.54 -13.26
C LYS A 6 16.38 -16.55 -13.94
N VAL A 7 15.30 -16.41 -13.17
CA VAL A 7 13.95 -16.31 -13.74
C VAL A 7 13.78 -14.95 -14.43
N PHE A 8 14.20 -13.86 -13.79
CA PHE A 8 14.19 -12.53 -14.41
C PHE A 8 15.08 -12.46 -15.65
N GLU A 9 16.30 -13.00 -15.59
CA GLU A 9 17.23 -13.10 -16.73
C GLU A 9 16.57 -13.87 -17.89
N TYR A 10 15.94 -15.02 -17.61
CA TYR A 10 15.21 -15.78 -18.62
C TYR A 10 14.07 -14.99 -19.27
N LEU A 11 13.27 -14.28 -18.49
CA LEU A 11 12.16 -13.48 -19.01
C LEU A 11 12.65 -12.32 -19.90
N GLU A 12 13.75 -11.68 -19.53
CA GLU A 12 14.36 -10.58 -20.28
C GLU A 12 14.99 -11.09 -21.60
N GLU A 13 15.82 -12.13 -21.55
CA GLU A 13 16.48 -12.71 -22.72
C GLU A 13 15.48 -13.21 -23.77
N ASN A 14 14.34 -13.73 -23.32
CA ASN A 14 13.30 -14.27 -24.19
C ASN A 14 12.19 -13.25 -24.53
N LYS A 15 12.32 -11.98 -24.11
CA LYS A 15 11.35 -10.90 -24.36
C LYS A 15 9.92 -11.26 -23.96
N LEU A 16 9.77 -11.81 -22.75
CA LEU A 16 8.52 -12.33 -22.23
C LEU A 16 7.73 -11.32 -21.39
N PHE A 17 8.25 -10.12 -21.19
CA PHE A 17 7.53 -9.01 -20.59
C PHE A 17 6.67 -8.27 -21.61
N ASP A 18 5.56 -7.69 -21.15
CA ASP A 18 4.80 -6.73 -21.96
C ASP A 18 5.61 -5.44 -22.12
N LEU A 19 5.36 -4.74 -23.23
CA LEU A 19 5.94 -3.43 -23.48
C LEU A 19 4.98 -2.35 -22.99
N GLY A 20 5.52 -1.39 -22.25
CA GLY A 20 4.82 -0.24 -21.74
C GLY A 20 4.98 0.97 -22.64
N HIS A 21 4.84 2.14 -22.03
CA HIS A 21 4.96 3.43 -22.70
C HIS A 21 6.35 3.59 -23.35
N ASN A 22 6.39 4.19 -24.54
CA ASN A 22 7.61 4.43 -25.31
C ASN A 22 8.44 3.16 -25.66
N GLY A 23 7.83 1.98 -25.62
CA GLY A 23 8.48 0.71 -25.98
C GLY A 23 9.46 0.17 -24.94
N GLN A 24 9.42 0.70 -23.70
CA GLN A 24 10.17 0.16 -22.58
C GLN A 24 9.47 -1.08 -22.00
N ILE A 25 10.18 -1.90 -21.23
CA ILE A 25 9.56 -2.99 -20.47
C ILE A 25 8.55 -2.38 -19.49
N ALA A 26 7.34 -2.90 -19.50
CA ALA A 26 6.29 -2.43 -18.60
C ALA A 26 6.57 -2.85 -17.15
N ASP A 27 6.05 -2.06 -16.21
CA ASP A 27 6.06 -2.37 -14.78
C ASP A 27 5.03 -3.43 -14.38
N ARG A 28 4.12 -3.79 -15.28
CA ARG A 28 3.05 -4.81 -15.14
C ARG A 28 2.74 -5.46 -16.49
N SER A 29 2.04 -6.59 -16.49
CA SER A 29 1.61 -7.28 -17.71
C SER A 29 0.09 -7.50 -17.73
N TYR A 30 -0.52 -7.51 -18.90
CA TYR A 30 -1.95 -7.83 -19.11
C TYR A 30 -2.11 -9.07 -20.01
N SER A 31 -1.13 -9.98 -19.89
CA SER A 31 -0.93 -11.15 -20.73
C SER A 31 -0.45 -12.33 -19.88
N ALA A 32 -0.67 -13.54 -20.35
CA ALA A 32 -0.19 -14.76 -19.69
C ALA A 32 0.90 -15.45 -20.51
N LEU A 33 1.79 -16.18 -19.83
CA LEU A 33 2.75 -17.06 -20.50
C LEU A 33 2.06 -18.35 -20.92
N VAL A 34 2.17 -18.65 -22.22
CA VAL A 34 1.70 -19.90 -22.80
C VAL A 34 2.91 -20.73 -23.18
N LYS A 35 2.93 -21.99 -22.71
CA LYS A 35 3.97 -22.93 -23.06
C LYS A 35 3.74 -23.50 -24.45
N LEU A 36 4.74 -23.37 -25.32
CA LEU A 36 4.75 -23.89 -26.68
C LEU A 36 5.14 -25.38 -26.71
N HIS A 37 4.87 -26.04 -27.84
CA HIS A 37 5.13 -27.47 -28.03
C HIS A 37 6.61 -27.86 -27.91
N ASP A 38 7.52 -26.94 -28.25
CA ASP A 38 8.97 -27.14 -28.14
C ASP A 38 9.51 -26.89 -26.71
N GLY A 39 8.62 -26.52 -25.77
CA GLY A 39 8.95 -26.24 -24.39
C GLY A 39 9.34 -24.79 -24.11
N SER A 40 9.44 -23.94 -25.13
CA SER A 40 9.58 -22.48 -24.97
C SER A 40 8.26 -21.85 -24.50
N TYR A 41 8.31 -20.56 -24.17
CA TYR A 41 7.13 -19.78 -23.74
C TYR A 41 6.93 -18.59 -24.67
N GLU A 42 5.68 -18.16 -24.81
CA GLU A 42 5.33 -16.89 -25.43
C GLU A 42 4.32 -16.12 -24.57
N SER A 43 4.32 -14.80 -24.69
CA SER A 43 3.32 -13.93 -24.08
C SER A 43 2.08 -13.84 -24.98
N GLN A 44 0.90 -14.14 -24.44
CA GLN A 44 -0.38 -14.00 -25.13
C GLN A 44 -1.37 -13.17 -24.31
N ALA A 45 -2.13 -12.30 -24.98
CA ALA A 45 -3.16 -11.48 -24.35
C ALA A 45 -4.27 -12.34 -23.71
N TYR A 46 -4.93 -11.85 -22.66
CA TYR A 46 -5.99 -12.60 -21.97
C TYR A 46 -7.16 -13.03 -22.88
N ILE A 47 -7.48 -12.27 -23.93
CA ILE A 47 -8.50 -12.67 -24.92
C ILE A 47 -8.10 -13.89 -25.76
N GLN A 48 -6.80 -14.17 -25.89
CA GLN A 48 -6.31 -15.36 -26.59
C GLN A 48 -6.27 -16.57 -25.63
N VAL A 49 -5.79 -16.34 -24.41
CA VAL A 49 -5.58 -17.40 -23.40
C VAL A 49 -6.90 -17.85 -22.77
N PHE A 50 -7.73 -16.89 -22.35
CA PHE A 50 -9.02 -17.10 -21.68
C PHE A 50 -10.16 -16.64 -22.60
N LYS A 51 -10.14 -17.11 -23.85
CA LYS A 51 -11.01 -16.61 -24.92
C LYS A 51 -12.49 -16.61 -24.53
N LYS A 52 -12.98 -17.70 -23.94
CA LYS A 52 -14.40 -17.84 -23.58
C LYS A 52 -14.78 -16.85 -22.49
N GLU A 53 -13.99 -16.77 -21.43
CA GLU A 53 -14.23 -15.94 -20.26
C GLU A 53 -14.13 -14.45 -20.62
N THR A 54 -13.06 -14.05 -21.30
CA THR A 54 -12.86 -12.66 -21.73
C THR A 54 -13.94 -12.22 -22.73
N THR A 55 -14.35 -13.09 -23.66
CA THR A 55 -15.47 -12.79 -24.58
C THR A 55 -16.79 -12.60 -23.82
N ALA A 56 -17.05 -13.40 -22.78
CA ALA A 56 -18.24 -13.24 -21.96
C ALA A 56 -18.26 -11.90 -21.20
N VAL A 57 -17.09 -11.46 -20.71
CA VAL A 57 -16.93 -10.13 -20.08
C VAL A 57 -17.21 -9.02 -21.09
N ILE A 58 -16.64 -9.10 -22.30
CA ILE A 58 -16.86 -8.11 -23.36
C ILE A 58 -18.36 -7.97 -23.67
N ASN A 59 -19.05 -9.09 -23.91
CA ASN A 59 -20.48 -9.07 -24.21
C ASN A 59 -21.31 -8.47 -23.06
N ALA A 60 -20.97 -8.79 -21.81
CA ALA A 60 -21.66 -8.22 -20.64
C ALA A 60 -21.43 -6.70 -20.50
N LEU A 61 -20.23 -6.22 -20.83
CA LEU A 61 -19.93 -4.79 -20.85
C LEU A 61 -20.67 -4.08 -21.98
N GLU A 62 -20.81 -4.69 -23.16
CA GLU A 62 -21.59 -4.14 -24.28
C GLU A 62 -23.07 -3.99 -23.89
N GLU A 63 -23.69 -5.03 -23.32
CA GLU A 63 -25.06 -4.98 -22.81
C GLU A 63 -25.24 -3.91 -21.71
N PHE A 64 -24.23 -3.75 -20.84
CA PHE A 64 -24.24 -2.73 -19.80
C PHE A 64 -24.18 -1.32 -20.41
N VAL A 65 -23.33 -1.08 -21.41
CA VAL A 65 -23.26 0.21 -22.11
C VAL A 65 -24.60 0.56 -22.77
N ASP A 66 -25.20 -0.38 -23.50
CA ASP A 66 -26.49 -0.18 -24.17
C ASP A 66 -27.60 0.18 -23.17
N THR A 67 -27.65 -0.53 -22.04
CA THR A 67 -28.62 -0.23 -20.97
C THR A 67 -28.36 1.14 -20.36
N LEU A 68 -27.10 1.48 -20.09
CA LEU A 68 -26.73 2.72 -19.41
C LEU A 68 -27.06 3.97 -20.25
N ILE A 69 -26.91 3.89 -21.57
CA ILE A 69 -27.18 5.01 -22.49
C ILE A 69 -28.66 5.47 -22.40
N GLU A 70 -29.58 4.52 -22.26
CA GLU A 70 -31.03 4.76 -22.18
C GLU A 70 -31.51 5.34 -20.84
N LEU A 71 -30.66 5.34 -19.81
CA LEU A 71 -30.99 5.89 -18.50
C LEU A 71 -30.62 7.37 -18.41
N ASP A 72 -31.37 8.14 -17.64
CA ASP A 72 -31.04 9.54 -17.34
C ASP A 72 -30.13 9.66 -16.11
N ASP A 73 -29.24 10.65 -16.12
CA ASP A 73 -28.42 11.03 -14.97
C ASP A 73 -28.62 12.51 -14.67
N GLU A 74 -29.59 12.78 -13.82
CA GLU A 74 -29.95 14.13 -13.38
C GLU A 74 -29.21 14.55 -12.11
N ILE A 75 -28.53 13.61 -11.44
CA ILE A 75 -27.91 13.84 -10.12
C ILE A 75 -26.45 14.27 -10.30
N TYR A 76 -25.66 13.51 -11.04
CA TYR A 76 -24.21 13.73 -11.15
C TYR A 76 -23.79 14.28 -12.52
N ASN A 77 -24.63 14.13 -13.54
CA ASN A 77 -24.33 14.55 -14.92
C ASN A 77 -23.01 13.96 -15.46
N GLN A 78 -22.68 12.73 -15.07
CA GLN A 78 -21.48 11.99 -15.46
C GLN A 78 -21.76 10.67 -16.19
N LYS A 79 -23.02 10.36 -16.54
CA LYS A 79 -23.37 9.19 -17.38
C LYS A 79 -22.38 8.94 -18.53
N TRP A 80 -22.05 9.99 -19.28
CA TRP A 80 -21.16 9.85 -20.44
C TRP A 80 -19.70 9.52 -20.07
N ASN A 81 -19.24 9.90 -18.88
CA ASN A 81 -17.93 9.46 -18.38
C ASN A 81 -17.94 7.96 -18.09
N TYR A 82 -19.02 7.42 -17.52
CA TYR A 82 -19.19 5.97 -17.35
C TYR A 82 -19.25 5.23 -18.69
N VAL A 83 -20.01 5.76 -19.66
CA VAL A 83 -20.11 5.17 -21.00
C VAL A 83 -18.73 5.14 -21.68
N GLU A 84 -17.97 6.25 -21.64
CA GLU A 84 -16.61 6.32 -22.19
C GLU A 84 -15.68 5.29 -21.52
N TYR A 85 -15.73 5.18 -20.19
CA TYR A 85 -14.96 4.21 -19.42
C TYR A 85 -15.30 2.76 -19.79
N LEU A 86 -16.58 2.39 -19.81
CA LEU A 86 -17.01 1.03 -20.15
C LEU A 86 -16.64 0.66 -21.59
N GLN A 87 -16.80 1.59 -22.54
CA GLN A 87 -16.34 1.39 -23.92
C GLN A 87 -14.81 1.20 -24.03
N THR A 88 -14.05 1.83 -23.13
CA THR A 88 -12.60 1.69 -23.09
C THR A 88 -12.19 0.35 -22.48
N LEU A 89 -12.92 -0.14 -21.47
CA LEU A 89 -12.77 -1.50 -20.94
C LEU A 89 -13.01 -2.56 -22.03
N ILE A 90 -14.09 -2.43 -22.81
CA ILE A 90 -14.37 -3.34 -23.95
C ILE A 90 -13.18 -3.39 -24.91
N LYS A 91 -12.60 -2.24 -25.25
CA LYS A 91 -11.41 -2.17 -26.12
C LYS A 91 -10.20 -2.85 -25.49
N ALA A 92 -9.93 -2.61 -24.21
CA ALA A 92 -8.79 -3.19 -23.51
C ALA A 92 -8.91 -4.72 -23.39
N PHE A 93 -10.09 -5.23 -23.03
CA PHE A 93 -10.36 -6.67 -23.01
C PHE A 93 -10.31 -7.32 -24.40
N SER A 94 -10.62 -6.57 -25.46
CA SER A 94 -10.59 -7.07 -26.83
C SER A 94 -9.21 -7.01 -27.50
N GLU A 95 -8.23 -6.32 -26.90
CA GLU A 95 -6.90 -6.17 -27.49
C GLU A 95 -6.14 -7.49 -27.48
N ASP A 96 -5.74 -7.94 -28.66
CA ASP A 96 -5.06 -9.23 -28.86
C ASP A 96 -3.56 -9.08 -29.11
N LYS A 97 -3.05 -7.85 -29.20
CA LYS A 97 -1.63 -7.55 -29.42
C LYS A 97 -0.97 -7.13 -28.12
N THR A 98 -0.06 -7.98 -27.64
CA THR A 98 0.66 -7.77 -26.37
C THR A 98 1.35 -6.42 -26.23
N HIS A 99 1.97 -5.92 -27.32
CA HIS A 99 2.65 -4.62 -27.33
C HIS A 99 1.73 -3.39 -27.23
N ARG A 100 0.40 -3.57 -27.25
CA ARG A 100 -0.59 -2.49 -27.12
C ARG A 100 -1.40 -2.59 -25.83
N LEU A 101 -1.27 -3.69 -25.08
CA LEU A 101 -2.09 -3.94 -23.90
C LEU A 101 -1.96 -2.83 -22.86
N VAL A 102 -0.71 -2.48 -22.49
CA VAL A 102 -0.45 -1.45 -21.48
C VAL A 102 -1.00 -0.09 -21.91
N GLU A 103 -0.88 0.28 -23.19
CA GLU A 103 -1.46 1.51 -23.73
C GLU A 103 -2.99 1.53 -23.57
N GLN A 104 -3.67 0.42 -23.89
CA GLN A 104 -5.12 0.32 -23.81
C GLN A 104 -5.62 0.37 -22.37
N TRP A 105 -4.96 -0.33 -21.45
CA TRP A 105 -5.30 -0.29 -20.03
C TRP A 105 -4.99 1.07 -19.39
N ALA A 106 -3.92 1.75 -19.81
CA ALA A 106 -3.68 3.12 -19.38
C ALA A 106 -4.79 4.09 -19.86
N GLN A 107 -5.45 3.80 -20.99
CA GLN A 107 -6.62 4.57 -21.43
C GLN A 107 -7.86 4.27 -20.56
N VAL A 108 -8.01 3.03 -20.09
CA VAL A 108 -9.04 2.66 -19.09
C VAL A 108 -8.84 3.52 -17.84
N ASP A 109 -7.63 3.57 -17.29
CA ASP A 109 -7.31 4.41 -16.13
C ASP A 109 -7.67 5.87 -16.35
N ARG A 110 -7.27 6.47 -17.49
CA ARG A 110 -7.57 7.88 -17.81
C ARG A 110 -9.05 8.17 -17.84
N THR A 111 -9.84 7.32 -18.51
CA THR A 111 -11.30 7.51 -18.58
C THR A 111 -11.97 7.29 -17.24
N TRP A 112 -11.49 6.32 -16.46
CA TRP A 112 -11.95 6.08 -15.10
C TRP A 112 -11.69 7.26 -14.17
N MET A 113 -10.51 7.90 -14.26
CA MET A 113 -10.16 9.06 -13.44
C MET A 113 -11.11 10.24 -13.59
N LYS A 114 -11.79 10.38 -14.75
CA LYS A 114 -12.83 11.40 -14.98
C LYS A 114 -14.13 11.14 -14.21
N ILE A 115 -14.36 9.91 -13.74
CA ILE A 115 -15.54 9.55 -12.96
C ILE A 115 -15.30 9.95 -11.51
N THR A 116 -15.98 10.99 -11.04
CA THR A 116 -15.80 11.51 -9.68
C THR A 116 -16.96 11.21 -8.74
N THR A 117 -18.02 10.53 -9.21
CA THR A 117 -19.22 10.26 -8.41
C THR A 117 -18.97 9.26 -7.25
N PRO A 118 -19.87 9.15 -6.26
CA PRO A 118 -19.74 8.23 -5.14
C PRO A 118 -19.67 6.73 -5.49
N ILE A 119 -20.12 6.34 -6.69
CA ILE A 119 -20.13 4.95 -7.16
C ILE A 119 -18.91 4.73 -8.05
N GLN A 120 -17.98 3.88 -7.62
CA GLN A 120 -16.75 3.63 -8.36
C GLN A 120 -16.72 2.16 -8.77
N ILE A 121 -16.45 1.90 -10.05
CA ILE A 121 -16.28 0.55 -10.58
C ILE A 121 -14.78 0.28 -10.64
N GLY A 122 -14.29 -0.66 -9.85
CA GLY A 122 -12.92 -1.16 -9.93
C GLY A 122 -12.79 -2.17 -11.08
N HIS A 123 -11.73 -1.98 -11.87
CA HIS A 123 -11.31 -2.89 -12.93
C HIS A 123 -10.01 -3.62 -12.48
N PRO A 124 -9.44 -4.52 -13.29
CA PRO A 124 -8.14 -5.13 -12.99
C PRO A 124 -7.04 -4.12 -12.69
N LEU A 125 -6.59 -4.02 -11.43
CA LEU A 125 -5.61 -3.02 -10.97
C LEU A 125 -4.32 -3.63 -10.39
N GLU A 126 -4.45 -4.77 -9.69
CA GLU A 126 -3.36 -5.36 -8.91
C GLU A 126 -2.73 -6.60 -9.55
N TYR A 127 -1.49 -6.89 -9.16
CA TYR A 127 -0.66 -7.97 -9.74
C TYR A 127 0.18 -8.70 -8.70
N TYR A 128 -0.22 -8.66 -7.43
CA TYR A 128 0.55 -9.24 -6.31
C TYR A 128 0.76 -10.76 -6.45
N GLU A 129 -0.14 -11.44 -7.17
CA GLU A 129 -0.09 -12.87 -7.42
C GLU A 129 1.08 -13.30 -8.31
N ASP A 130 1.59 -12.41 -9.18
CA ASP A 130 2.67 -12.71 -10.11
C ASP A 130 3.94 -11.93 -9.79
N HIS A 131 4.81 -12.59 -9.03
CA HIS A 131 6.10 -12.05 -8.59
C HIS A 131 7.07 -11.73 -9.73
N PHE A 132 6.91 -12.37 -10.89
CA PHE A 132 7.91 -12.30 -11.95
C PHE A 132 7.49 -11.35 -13.06
N ARG A 133 6.33 -11.61 -13.69
CA ARG A 133 5.85 -10.77 -14.80
C ARG A 133 4.87 -9.70 -14.36
N LYS A 134 4.40 -9.76 -13.11
CA LYS A 134 3.42 -8.81 -12.58
C LYS A 134 2.18 -8.77 -13.46
N ALA A 135 1.69 -9.94 -13.84
CA ALA A 135 0.44 -10.10 -14.57
C ALA A 135 -0.73 -9.60 -13.70
N VAL A 136 -1.46 -8.60 -14.19
CA VAL A 136 -2.59 -8.02 -13.49
C VAL A 136 -3.70 -9.04 -13.37
N ALA A 137 -4.13 -9.31 -12.14
CA ALA A 137 -5.18 -10.27 -11.82
C ALA A 137 -6.52 -9.79 -12.37
N LEU A 138 -7.31 -10.73 -12.91
CA LEU A 138 -8.68 -10.42 -13.31
C LEU A 138 -9.54 -10.26 -12.06
N GLU A 139 -9.95 -9.03 -11.79
CA GLU A 139 -10.84 -8.64 -10.69
C GLU A 139 -11.95 -7.72 -11.20
N TRP A 140 -13.04 -7.66 -10.43
CA TRP A 140 -14.13 -6.71 -10.65
C TRP A 140 -14.76 -6.34 -9.33
N ASP A 141 -14.88 -5.03 -9.08
CA ASP A 141 -15.45 -4.56 -7.83
C ASP A 141 -16.29 -3.29 -8.01
N ILE A 142 -17.20 -3.06 -7.06
CA ILE A 142 -17.99 -1.84 -6.98
C ILE A 142 -17.79 -1.26 -5.59
N ARG A 143 -17.43 0.01 -5.51
CA ARG A 143 -17.16 0.73 -4.27
C ARG A 143 -18.18 1.85 -4.12
N LEU A 144 -18.66 2.00 -2.89
CA LEU A 144 -19.63 3.02 -2.54
C LEU A 144 -19.03 3.93 -1.48
N SER A 145 -18.93 5.20 -1.83
CA SER A 145 -18.54 6.24 -0.88
C SER A 145 -19.68 6.48 0.10
N ASN A 146 -19.34 6.61 1.38
CA ASN A 146 -20.31 6.93 2.41
C ASN A 146 -20.44 8.46 2.51
N PRO A 147 -21.61 9.04 2.21
CA PRO A 147 -21.80 10.49 2.20
C PRO A 147 -21.62 11.14 3.57
N LYS A 148 -21.63 10.36 4.66
CA LYS A 148 -21.35 10.88 6.01
C LYS A 148 -19.87 11.19 6.25
N PHE A 149 -18.97 10.64 5.46
CA PHE A 149 -17.52 10.87 5.57
C PHE A 149 -17.02 12.00 4.65
N GLU A 150 -17.92 12.77 4.05
CA GLU A 150 -17.51 14.00 3.37
C GLU A 150 -16.94 15.02 4.39
N ALA A 151 -15.82 15.63 4.01
CA ALA A 151 -15.13 16.76 4.66
C ALA A 151 -13.94 16.47 5.60
N ASN A 152 -13.21 15.35 5.46
CA ASN A 152 -11.82 15.28 5.95
C ASN A 152 -10.78 15.67 4.87
N ALA A 153 -11.12 16.68 4.05
CA ALA A 153 -10.23 17.27 3.04
C ALA A 153 -8.92 17.86 3.60
N GLN A 154 -8.74 17.82 4.93
CA GLN A 154 -7.55 18.33 5.60
C GLN A 154 -6.35 17.40 5.49
N ARG A 155 -6.51 16.07 5.32
CA ARG A 155 -5.35 15.14 5.29
C ARG A 155 -4.40 15.47 4.15
N ALA A 156 -4.91 15.71 2.94
CA ALA A 156 -4.12 16.18 1.81
C ALA A 156 -3.32 17.46 2.15
N GLN A 157 -3.95 18.44 2.81
CA GLN A 157 -3.27 19.68 3.20
C GLN A 157 -2.19 19.45 4.28
N LYS A 158 -2.45 18.58 5.26
CA LYS A 158 -1.45 18.20 6.28
C LYS A 158 -0.26 17.48 5.65
N ILE A 159 -0.50 16.61 4.67
CA ILE A 159 0.54 15.92 3.90
C ILE A 159 1.35 16.94 3.10
N LYS A 160 0.70 17.86 2.39
CA LYS A 160 1.35 18.94 1.65
C LYS A 160 2.23 19.83 2.54
N ASN A 161 1.73 20.20 3.72
CA ASN A 161 2.48 20.98 4.69
C ASN A 161 3.74 20.22 5.13
N MET A 162 3.60 18.94 5.49
CA MET A 162 4.74 18.10 5.83
C MET A 162 5.73 17.95 4.69
N PHE A 163 5.24 17.68 3.47
CA PHE A 163 6.04 17.51 2.28
C PHE A 163 6.89 18.76 2.02
N ALA A 164 6.27 19.94 2.10
CA ALA A 164 6.95 21.23 2.00
C ALA A 164 7.96 21.45 3.14
N THR A 165 7.62 21.11 4.39
CA THR A 165 8.53 21.24 5.53
C THR A 165 9.78 20.36 5.36
N ILE A 166 9.60 19.10 4.95
CA ILE A 166 10.71 18.17 4.73
C ILE A 166 11.57 18.63 3.55
N PHE A 167 10.96 18.97 2.42
CA PHE A 167 11.71 19.43 1.24
C PHE A 167 12.56 20.66 1.53
N HIS A 168 12.01 21.67 2.21
CA HIS A 168 12.75 22.88 2.56
C HIS A 168 13.77 22.70 3.70
N SER A 169 13.80 21.53 4.34
CA SER A 169 14.84 21.20 5.33
C SER A 169 16.16 20.76 4.70
N PHE A 170 16.14 20.39 3.40
CA PHE A 170 17.35 19.96 2.68
C PHE A 170 18.25 21.13 2.32
N HIS A 171 19.55 20.84 2.20
CA HIS A 171 20.53 21.84 1.80
C HIS A 171 20.37 22.17 0.31
N ILE A 172 20.42 23.46 -0.03
CA ILE A 172 20.44 23.90 -1.42
C ILE A 172 21.80 23.55 -2.01
N GLY A 173 21.84 22.62 -2.96
CA GLY A 173 23.04 22.17 -3.66
C GLY A 173 22.83 22.05 -5.16
N GLU A 174 23.80 21.48 -5.88
CA GLU A 174 23.80 21.42 -7.35
C GLU A 174 22.57 20.69 -7.93
N LYS A 175 21.99 19.74 -7.20
CA LYS A 175 20.78 19.00 -7.60
C LYS A 175 19.46 19.68 -7.22
N TYR A 176 19.49 20.86 -6.58
CA TYR A 176 18.28 21.49 -6.03
C TYR A 176 17.19 21.68 -7.08
N GLU A 177 17.53 22.16 -8.28
CA GLU A 177 16.53 22.37 -9.35
C GLU A 177 15.88 21.06 -9.81
N GLN A 178 16.64 19.96 -9.88
CA GLN A 178 16.11 18.64 -10.21
C GLN A 178 15.16 18.16 -9.10
N HIS A 179 15.59 18.26 -7.83
CA HIS A 179 14.75 17.89 -6.70
C HIS A 179 13.50 18.78 -6.59
N LYS A 180 13.62 20.06 -6.93
CA LYS A 180 12.51 21.02 -6.94
C LYS A 180 11.49 20.67 -8.02
N ALA A 181 11.92 20.21 -9.20
CA ALA A 181 11.01 19.75 -10.23
C ALA A 181 10.15 18.55 -9.75
N ILE A 182 10.78 17.58 -9.07
CA ILE A 182 10.10 16.44 -8.44
C ILE A 182 9.12 16.94 -7.37
N PHE A 183 9.55 17.85 -6.50
CA PHE A 183 8.70 18.44 -5.46
C PHE A 183 7.48 19.19 -6.03
N ASP A 184 7.71 20.12 -6.96
CA ASP A 184 6.64 20.92 -7.59
C ASP A 184 5.63 20.02 -8.31
N PHE A 185 6.11 18.92 -8.89
CA PHE A 185 5.27 17.92 -9.52
C PHE A 185 4.35 17.25 -8.49
N TYR A 186 4.88 16.64 -7.42
CA TYR A 186 4.04 15.97 -6.41
C TYR A 186 3.12 16.91 -5.66
N MET A 187 3.53 18.15 -5.44
CA MET A 187 2.66 19.14 -4.82
C MET A 187 1.37 19.36 -5.64
N LYS A 188 1.48 19.33 -6.97
CA LYS A 188 0.34 19.37 -7.91
C LYS A 188 -0.39 18.03 -8.00
N SER A 189 0.32 16.91 -7.98
CA SER A 189 -0.32 15.58 -8.00
C SER A 189 -1.23 15.38 -6.79
N LEU A 190 -0.83 15.90 -5.62
CA LEU A 190 -1.64 15.90 -4.41
C LEU A 190 -2.95 16.73 -4.55
N ASP A 191 -3.01 17.73 -5.43
CA ASP A 191 -4.25 18.46 -5.75
C ASP A 191 -5.24 17.63 -6.58
N LYS A 192 -4.74 16.64 -7.32
CA LYS A 192 -5.56 15.78 -8.18
C LYS A 192 -6.06 14.53 -7.47
N VAL A 193 -5.68 14.32 -6.21
CA VAL A 193 -6.09 13.13 -5.46
C VAL A 193 -7.57 13.17 -5.15
N GLN A 194 -8.28 12.10 -5.51
CA GLN A 194 -9.69 11.91 -5.18
C GLN A 194 -9.80 10.91 -4.03
N LEU A 195 -10.36 11.31 -2.89
CA LEU A 195 -10.48 10.45 -1.71
C LEU A 195 -11.93 9.95 -1.56
N TYR A 196 -12.08 8.62 -1.48
CA TYR A 196 -13.34 7.92 -1.33
C TYR A 196 -13.33 7.08 -0.06
N ILE A 197 -13.99 7.57 0.99
CA ILE A 197 -14.16 6.84 2.24
C ILE A 197 -15.51 6.10 2.18
N GLY A 198 -15.49 4.78 2.28
CA GLY A 198 -16.66 3.98 1.97
C GLY A 198 -16.49 2.49 2.27
N ARG A 199 -17.08 1.66 1.41
CA ARG A 199 -16.96 0.20 1.48
C ARG A 199 -17.05 -0.42 0.09
N PRO A 200 -16.48 -1.61 -0.13
CA PRO A 200 -16.86 -2.43 -1.27
C PRO A 200 -18.33 -2.84 -1.13
N ALA A 201 -19.11 -2.64 -2.19
CA ALA A 201 -20.46 -3.20 -2.34
C ALA A 201 -20.41 -4.62 -2.91
N SER A 202 -19.46 -4.89 -3.78
CA SER A 202 -19.15 -6.21 -4.33
C SER A 202 -17.67 -6.27 -4.72
N PHE A 203 -17.05 -7.42 -4.55
CA PHE A 203 -15.68 -7.70 -4.98
C PHE A 203 -15.62 -9.14 -5.50
N TYR A 204 -15.00 -9.38 -6.64
CA TYR A 204 -14.87 -10.70 -7.27
C TYR A 204 -13.48 -10.88 -7.86
N GLY A 205 -12.96 -12.12 -7.84
CA GLY A 205 -11.66 -12.46 -8.43
C GLY A 205 -10.56 -12.53 -7.37
N ALA A 206 -9.68 -11.52 -7.32
CA ALA A 206 -8.48 -11.49 -6.49
C ALA A 206 -8.71 -11.51 -4.95
N GLU A 207 -9.97 -11.58 -4.48
CA GLU A 207 -10.33 -11.58 -3.04
C GLU A 207 -9.68 -12.73 -2.24
N PHE A 208 -9.27 -13.82 -2.91
CA PHE A 208 -8.74 -15.01 -2.25
C PHE A 208 -7.44 -14.77 -1.47
N ASN A 209 -6.76 -13.63 -1.68
CA ASN A 209 -5.56 -13.22 -0.94
C ASN A 209 -5.84 -12.18 0.16
N GLY A 210 -7.11 -11.87 0.43
CA GLY A 210 -7.55 -10.90 1.44
C GLY A 210 -7.91 -9.53 0.85
N LEU A 211 -8.75 -8.79 1.57
CA LEU A 211 -9.15 -7.44 1.19
C LEU A 211 -8.21 -6.39 1.82
N PHE A 212 -7.87 -5.38 1.03
CA PHE A 212 -7.07 -4.24 1.47
C PHE A 212 -7.85 -3.32 2.42
N SER A 213 -7.13 -2.62 3.31
CA SER A 213 -7.73 -1.64 4.22
C SER A 213 -8.04 -0.32 3.51
N ALA A 214 -7.11 0.10 2.68
CA ALA A 214 -7.25 1.17 1.72
C ALA A 214 -6.46 0.82 0.45
N GLN A 215 -6.66 1.56 -0.63
CA GLN A 215 -5.94 1.37 -1.89
C GLN A 215 -5.76 2.71 -2.59
N VAL A 216 -4.57 2.94 -3.15
CA VAL A 216 -4.23 4.11 -3.97
C VAL A 216 -3.90 3.68 -5.40
N VAL A 217 -4.70 4.16 -6.36
CA VAL A 217 -4.66 3.73 -7.78
C VAL A 217 -4.98 4.91 -8.71
N PRO A 218 -4.65 4.89 -10.02
CA PRO A 218 -4.04 3.80 -10.75
C PRO A 218 -2.57 3.60 -10.37
N ASN A 219 -2.10 2.40 -10.60
CA ASN A 219 -0.71 2.04 -10.36
C ASN A 219 0.21 2.55 -11.51
N ASP A 220 -0.32 2.95 -12.67
CA ASP A 220 0.45 3.51 -13.80
C ASP A 220 0.90 4.95 -13.47
N GLU A 221 2.22 5.18 -13.36
CA GLU A 221 2.77 6.48 -12.97
C GLU A 221 2.65 7.57 -14.06
N ILE A 222 2.54 7.18 -15.35
CA ILE A 222 2.28 8.13 -16.43
C ILE A 222 0.83 8.61 -16.36
N VAL A 223 -0.12 7.70 -16.13
CA VAL A 223 -1.51 8.12 -15.90
C VAL A 223 -1.63 8.92 -14.61
N SER A 224 -0.96 8.50 -13.54
CA SER A 224 -0.97 9.20 -12.25
C SER A 224 -0.43 10.62 -12.38
N LYS A 225 0.55 10.83 -13.26
CA LYS A 225 1.07 12.16 -13.64
C LYS A 225 0.05 13.03 -14.36
N ASP A 226 -0.68 12.44 -15.30
CA ASP A 226 -1.67 13.14 -16.11
C ASP A 226 -2.94 13.48 -15.29
N GLU A 227 -3.46 12.52 -14.54
CA GLU A 227 -4.82 12.55 -13.97
C GLU A 227 -4.88 12.55 -12.43
N GLY A 228 -3.77 12.27 -11.74
CA GLY A 228 -3.74 12.07 -10.29
C GLY A 228 -4.06 10.63 -9.88
N LYS A 229 -4.41 10.43 -8.61
CA LYS A 229 -4.78 9.11 -8.05
C LYS A 229 -6.10 9.16 -7.29
N LYS A 230 -6.80 8.03 -7.22
CA LYS A 230 -7.91 7.76 -6.32
C LYS A 230 -7.42 6.99 -5.10
N ILE A 231 -7.80 7.45 -3.91
CA ILE A 231 -7.62 6.72 -2.66
C ILE A 231 -8.99 6.19 -2.24
N PHE A 232 -9.08 4.88 -2.04
CA PHE A 232 -10.25 4.22 -1.46
C PHE A 232 -9.93 3.78 -0.05
N ALA A 233 -10.76 4.14 0.92
CA ALA A 233 -10.52 3.86 2.33
C ALA A 233 -11.76 3.22 2.97
N PHE A 234 -11.60 2.08 3.62
CA PHE A 234 -12.72 1.29 4.15
C PHE A 234 -12.80 1.30 5.67
N SER A 235 -12.77 2.51 6.24
CA SER A 235 -12.60 2.74 7.68
C SER A 235 -13.65 2.01 8.56
N ASP A 236 -14.93 2.04 8.18
CA ASP A 236 -16.00 1.31 8.89
C ASP A 236 -15.79 -0.20 8.87
N GLU A 237 -15.44 -0.76 7.71
CA GLU A 237 -15.22 -2.19 7.54
C GLU A 237 -14.02 -2.66 8.37
N ILE A 238 -12.93 -1.90 8.36
CA ILE A 238 -11.74 -2.20 9.15
C ILE A 238 -12.01 -2.09 10.65
N LEU A 239 -12.82 -1.13 11.10
CA LEU A 239 -13.25 -1.04 12.49
C LEU A 239 -14.08 -2.28 12.89
N GLN A 240 -15.07 -2.66 12.09
CA GLN A 240 -15.92 -3.81 12.39
C GLN A 240 -15.14 -5.12 12.35
N THR A 241 -14.31 -5.32 11.32
CA THR A 241 -13.44 -6.49 11.20
C THR A 241 -12.46 -6.57 12.38
N SER A 242 -11.87 -5.45 12.80
CA SER A 242 -10.99 -5.42 13.98
C SER A 242 -11.73 -5.81 15.27
N ARG A 243 -12.98 -5.37 15.44
CA ARG A 243 -13.84 -5.79 16.56
C ARG A 243 -14.30 -7.25 16.44
N ALA A 244 -14.41 -7.78 15.22
CA ALA A 244 -14.83 -9.14 14.93
C ALA A 244 -13.69 -10.17 15.11
N LYS A 245 -12.42 -9.77 14.91
CA LYS A 245 -11.25 -10.63 15.15
C LYS A 245 -11.23 -11.21 16.57
N PRO A 246 -10.90 -12.50 16.76
CA PRO A 246 -10.74 -13.06 18.09
C PRO A 246 -9.57 -12.43 18.83
N PHE A 247 -9.62 -12.44 20.17
CA PHE A 247 -8.45 -12.11 20.97
C PHE A 247 -7.50 -13.31 20.95
N LEU A 248 -6.22 -13.05 20.65
CA LEU A 248 -5.21 -14.09 20.46
C LEU A 248 -4.26 -14.16 21.66
N LYS A 249 -3.90 -15.38 22.04
CA LYS A 249 -2.98 -15.65 23.16
C LYS A 249 -1.60 -15.06 22.93
N LEU A 250 -1.09 -15.09 21.69
CA LEU A 250 0.18 -14.45 21.33
C LEU A 250 0.17 -12.96 21.66
N SER A 251 -0.91 -12.24 21.34
CA SER A 251 -1.00 -10.81 21.66
C SER A 251 -0.92 -10.58 23.16
N GLN A 252 -1.59 -11.41 23.96
CA GLN A 252 -1.55 -11.33 25.41
C GLN A 252 -0.15 -11.60 25.97
N GLU A 253 0.53 -12.62 25.44
CA GLU A 253 1.88 -13.00 25.86
C GLU A 253 2.90 -11.90 25.56
N ILE A 254 2.82 -11.27 24.38
CA ILE A 254 3.79 -10.28 23.91
C ILE A 254 3.52 -8.88 24.48
N PHE A 255 2.28 -8.39 24.46
CA PHE A 255 1.97 -7.02 24.85
C PHE A 255 1.54 -6.88 26.32
N GLY A 256 1.06 -7.96 26.93
CA GLY A 256 0.48 -7.94 28.27
C GLY A 256 -0.94 -7.34 28.32
N GLN A 257 -1.67 -7.69 29.39
CA GLN A 257 -3.09 -7.36 29.52
C GLN A 257 -3.36 -5.86 29.68
N GLU A 258 -2.47 -5.11 30.35
CA GLU A 258 -2.66 -3.66 30.59
C GLU A 258 -2.70 -2.87 29.28
N PHE A 259 -1.68 -3.04 28.43
CA PHE A 259 -1.61 -2.44 27.10
C PHE A 259 -2.82 -2.83 26.24
N LEU A 260 -3.15 -4.12 26.20
CA LEU A 260 -4.30 -4.61 25.41
C LEU A 260 -5.63 -4.08 25.92
N THR A 261 -5.81 -3.92 27.23
CA THR A 261 -7.05 -3.37 27.80
C THR A 261 -7.24 -1.91 27.37
N GLN A 262 -6.16 -1.13 27.34
CA GLN A 262 -6.19 0.26 26.87
C GLN A 262 -6.56 0.35 25.39
N ASP A 263 -5.91 -0.44 24.53
CA ASP A 263 -6.19 -0.53 23.10
C ASP A 263 -7.63 -1.01 22.82
N ARG A 264 -8.07 -2.08 23.49
CA ARG A 264 -9.42 -2.64 23.33
C ARG A 264 -10.50 -1.65 23.78
N ASN A 265 -10.30 -0.92 24.89
CA ASN A 265 -11.25 0.13 25.28
C ASN A 265 -11.40 1.20 24.19
N PHE A 266 -10.30 1.66 23.59
CA PHE A 266 -10.34 2.59 22.47
C PHE A 266 -11.08 2.01 21.26
N LEU A 267 -10.70 0.80 20.83
CA LEU A 267 -11.29 0.10 19.69
C LEU A 267 -12.81 -0.06 19.81
N PHE A 268 -13.31 -0.43 20.99
CA PHE A 268 -14.73 -0.72 21.18
C PHE A 268 -15.57 0.51 21.56
N LYS A 269 -15.00 1.51 22.24
CA LYS A 269 -15.78 2.62 22.85
C LYS A 269 -15.57 3.97 22.17
N GLU A 270 -14.49 4.18 21.43
CA GLU A 270 -14.09 5.50 20.89
C GLU A 270 -14.10 5.53 19.35
N ALA A 271 -15.19 5.08 18.71
CA ALA A 271 -15.26 4.93 17.25
C ALA A 271 -14.87 6.19 16.47
N ALA A 272 -15.34 7.38 16.89
CA ALA A 272 -15.02 8.64 16.23
C ALA A 272 -13.51 8.94 16.21
N LYS A 273 -12.83 8.80 17.36
CA LYS A 273 -11.38 8.98 17.45
C LYS A 273 -10.62 7.87 16.74
N TRP A 274 -11.15 6.64 16.75
CA TRP A 274 -10.58 5.54 15.99
C TRP A 274 -10.51 5.86 14.50
N HIS A 275 -11.57 6.42 13.92
CA HIS A 275 -11.55 6.86 12.52
C HIS A 275 -10.53 7.99 12.27
N GLN A 276 -10.26 8.85 13.25
CA GLN A 276 -9.21 9.87 13.12
C GLN A 276 -7.80 9.25 13.16
N VAL A 277 -7.57 8.23 13.99
CA VAL A 277 -6.30 7.47 13.97
C VAL A 277 -6.14 6.76 12.63
N TYR A 278 -7.20 6.13 12.10
CA TYR A 278 -7.21 5.53 10.77
C TYR A 278 -6.91 6.55 9.66
N ASP A 279 -7.44 7.77 9.75
CA ASP A 279 -7.12 8.88 8.83
C ASP A 279 -5.63 9.26 8.87
N ILE A 280 -5.01 9.20 10.05
CA ILE A 280 -3.57 9.45 10.23
C ILE A 280 -2.74 8.31 9.65
N THR A 281 -2.99 7.06 10.08
CA THR A 281 -2.07 5.95 9.84
C THR A 281 -2.37 5.17 8.57
N THR A 282 -3.63 5.07 8.14
CA THR A 282 -4.01 4.34 6.92
C THR A 282 -4.21 5.30 5.74
N ILE A 283 -5.06 6.32 5.85
CA ILE A 283 -5.23 7.28 4.74
C ILE A 283 -3.92 8.08 4.53
N GLY A 284 -3.24 8.45 5.61
CA GLY A 284 -1.92 9.06 5.53
C GLY A 284 -0.85 8.17 4.87
N HIS A 285 -0.95 6.84 5.02
CA HIS A 285 -0.10 5.88 4.33
C HIS A 285 -0.33 5.91 2.81
N GLU A 286 -1.59 5.88 2.36
CA GLU A 286 -1.94 5.99 0.93
C GLU A 286 -1.42 7.28 0.30
N TYR A 287 -1.51 8.41 1.02
CA TYR A 287 -0.89 9.66 0.58
C TYR A 287 0.65 9.59 0.56
N GLY A 288 1.25 8.83 1.46
CA GLY A 288 2.69 8.62 1.54
C GLY A 288 3.27 7.95 0.30
N HIS A 289 2.55 6.99 -0.31
CA HIS A 289 2.97 6.36 -1.58
C HIS A 289 3.16 7.36 -2.72
N ILE A 290 2.37 8.43 -2.73
CA ILE A 290 2.39 9.45 -3.79
C ILE A 290 3.70 10.25 -3.76
N LEU A 291 4.42 10.30 -2.63
CA LEU A 291 5.53 11.23 -2.45
C LEU A 291 6.87 10.68 -2.99
N TRP A 292 7.72 11.62 -3.42
CA TRP A 292 9.15 11.43 -3.72
C TRP A 292 9.53 10.53 -4.91
N CYS A 293 8.60 10.05 -5.74
CA CYS A 293 8.88 8.99 -6.74
C CYS A 293 8.46 9.33 -8.18
N ASP A 294 9.38 9.82 -9.02
CA ASP A 294 9.12 10.09 -10.45
C ASP A 294 9.12 8.83 -11.33
N ASP A 295 8.89 9.01 -12.63
CA ASP A 295 8.77 7.95 -13.64
C ASP A 295 10.03 7.09 -13.81
N GLU A 296 11.17 7.53 -13.30
CA GLU A 296 12.43 6.76 -13.32
C GLU A 296 12.84 6.24 -11.94
N THR A 297 12.20 6.70 -10.85
CA THR A 297 12.63 6.42 -9.47
C THR A 297 12.63 4.92 -9.16
N GLU A 298 11.55 4.19 -9.43
CA GLU A 298 11.48 2.74 -9.14
C GLU A 298 12.60 2.00 -9.90
N SER A 299 12.71 2.21 -11.21
CA SER A 299 13.75 1.58 -12.04
C SER A 299 15.18 1.90 -11.56
N ALA A 300 15.45 3.14 -11.15
CA ALA A 300 16.77 3.57 -10.69
C ALA A 300 17.14 2.98 -9.32
N MET A 301 16.16 2.87 -8.42
CA MET A 301 16.34 2.42 -7.04
C MET A 301 16.21 0.91 -6.87
N ASN A 302 15.62 0.20 -7.83
CA ASN A 302 15.32 -1.23 -7.73
C ASN A 302 16.38 -2.14 -8.37
N LYS A 303 17.62 -1.68 -8.58
CA LYS A 303 18.69 -2.48 -9.24
C LYS A 303 18.99 -3.80 -8.51
N THR A 304 18.69 -3.86 -7.22
CA THR A 304 18.89 -5.01 -6.34
C THR A 304 17.58 -5.67 -5.87
N GLY A 305 16.42 -5.23 -6.39
CA GLY A 305 15.11 -5.84 -6.07
C GLY A 305 14.50 -5.42 -4.73
N ASN A 306 15.03 -4.40 -4.05
CA ASN A 306 14.59 -3.99 -2.70
C ASN A 306 13.78 -2.68 -2.65
N PHE A 307 13.32 -2.15 -3.78
CA PHE A 307 12.55 -0.90 -3.80
C PHE A 307 11.26 -0.99 -2.99
N LYS A 308 10.43 -2.01 -3.24
CA LYS A 308 9.17 -2.21 -2.51
C LYS A 308 9.42 -2.43 -1.00
N ASN A 309 10.55 -3.04 -0.62
CA ASN A 309 10.90 -3.30 0.78
C ASN A 309 11.12 -2.03 1.63
N ILE A 310 11.32 -0.85 1.01
CA ILE A 310 11.39 0.44 1.71
C ILE A 310 10.18 1.33 1.45
N GLU A 311 9.33 0.96 0.48
CA GLU A 311 8.19 1.74 0.01
C GLU A 311 7.05 1.77 1.05
N GLU A 312 6.74 0.63 1.66
CA GLU A 312 5.73 0.55 2.73
C GLU A 312 6.11 1.39 3.97
N PHE A 313 7.41 1.39 4.32
CA PHE A 313 7.91 2.26 5.39
C PHE A 313 7.84 3.74 5.02
N LYS A 314 8.16 4.11 3.77
CA LYS A 314 7.99 5.49 3.26
C LYS A 314 6.53 5.91 3.39
N ALA A 315 5.61 5.06 2.95
CA ALA A 315 4.17 5.32 2.95
C ALA A 315 3.65 5.56 4.38
N THR A 316 3.81 4.56 5.27
CA THR A 316 3.36 4.67 6.67
C THR A 316 3.99 5.85 7.39
N THR A 317 5.30 6.03 7.23
CA THR A 317 6.02 7.13 7.90
C THR A 317 5.63 8.50 7.34
N GLY A 318 5.22 8.60 6.07
CA GLY A 318 4.65 9.83 5.52
C GLY A 318 3.40 10.30 6.28
N GLY A 319 2.49 9.38 6.61
CA GLY A 319 1.34 9.65 7.47
C GLY A 319 1.74 10.07 8.89
N LEU A 320 2.66 9.33 9.52
CA LEU A 320 3.15 9.61 10.88
C LEU A 320 3.87 10.96 11.00
N VAL A 321 4.80 11.25 10.07
CA VAL A 321 5.55 12.50 10.08
C VAL A 321 4.64 13.69 9.76
N SER A 322 3.61 13.50 8.93
CA SER A 322 2.58 14.53 8.72
C SER A 322 1.83 14.87 10.01
N PHE A 323 1.45 13.86 10.78
CA PHE A 323 0.88 14.04 12.11
C PHE A 323 1.83 14.75 13.07
N PHE A 324 3.10 14.34 13.12
CA PHE A 324 4.11 14.91 14.00
C PHE A 324 4.48 16.37 13.70
N ILE A 325 4.54 16.76 12.43
CA ILE A 325 4.81 18.15 12.03
C ILE A 325 3.58 19.03 12.24
N GLY A 326 2.38 18.52 11.92
CA GLY A 326 1.15 19.28 11.98
C GLY A 326 0.73 19.69 13.40
N ASN A 327 1.04 18.88 14.43
CA ASN A 327 0.72 19.08 15.85
C ASN A 327 -0.75 19.41 16.21
N SER A 328 -1.67 19.38 15.23
CA SER A 328 -3.08 19.77 15.40
C SER A 328 -3.98 18.66 15.95
N GLU A 329 -3.44 17.45 16.08
CA GLU A 329 -4.15 16.22 16.51
C GLU A 329 -3.47 15.58 17.73
N SER A 330 -2.77 16.39 18.55
CA SER A 330 -1.93 15.91 19.66
C SER A 330 -2.66 15.02 20.67
N GLU A 331 -3.97 15.18 20.82
CA GLU A 331 -4.84 14.34 21.65
C GLU A 331 -4.91 12.87 21.21
N LEU A 332 -4.52 12.57 19.96
CA LEU A 332 -4.46 11.22 19.41
C LEU A 332 -3.07 10.58 19.56
N SER A 333 -2.06 11.29 20.08
CA SER A 333 -0.66 10.83 20.13
C SER A 333 -0.50 9.45 20.76
N LEU A 334 -1.20 9.20 21.87
CA LEU A 334 -1.16 7.92 22.58
C LEU A 334 -1.70 6.77 21.72
N GLN A 335 -2.77 7.02 20.96
CA GLN A 335 -3.40 5.98 20.14
C GLN A 335 -2.65 5.74 18.84
N VAL A 336 -2.06 6.79 18.24
CA VAL A 336 -1.12 6.66 17.13
C VAL A 336 0.12 5.85 17.55
N LEU A 337 0.63 6.08 18.77
CA LEU A 337 1.74 5.30 19.32
C LEU A 337 1.37 3.82 19.49
N ILE A 338 0.22 3.53 20.10
CA ILE A 338 -0.29 2.16 20.27
C ILE A 338 -0.48 1.45 18.92
N ASP A 339 -1.08 2.12 17.93
CA ASP A 339 -1.27 1.59 16.58
C ASP A 339 0.08 1.26 15.92
N THR A 340 1.05 2.18 16.04
CA THR A 340 2.41 2.00 15.51
C THR A 340 3.12 0.80 16.16
N ILE A 341 3.04 0.66 17.48
CA ILE A 341 3.64 -0.48 18.21
C ILE A 341 3.01 -1.79 17.73
N LYS A 342 1.68 -1.87 17.70
CA LYS A 342 0.95 -3.08 17.28
C LYS A 342 1.25 -3.46 15.84
N ARG A 343 1.28 -2.48 14.92
CA ARG A 343 1.67 -2.69 13.53
C ARG A 343 3.08 -3.27 13.46
N SER A 344 4.06 -2.57 14.04
CA SER A 344 5.49 -2.95 13.95
C SER A 344 5.77 -4.36 14.46
N VAL A 345 5.17 -4.73 15.61
CA VAL A 345 5.32 -6.07 16.19
C VAL A 345 4.52 -7.13 15.42
N GLY A 346 3.29 -6.80 15.00
CA GLY A 346 2.43 -7.73 14.26
C GLY A 346 2.99 -8.12 12.89
N LEU A 347 3.71 -7.20 12.23
CA LEU A 347 4.32 -7.42 10.92
C LEU A 347 5.43 -8.49 10.93
N ILE A 348 5.97 -8.85 12.10
CA ILE A 348 6.93 -9.97 12.23
C ILE A 348 6.29 -11.30 11.81
N GLY A 349 4.98 -11.46 11.98
CA GLY A 349 4.26 -12.69 11.59
C GLY A 349 4.36 -13.01 10.09
N TRP A 350 4.72 -12.02 9.27
CA TRP A 350 4.88 -12.15 7.82
C TRP A 350 6.27 -12.60 7.37
N MET A 351 7.17 -12.93 8.29
CA MET A 351 8.57 -13.31 7.99
C MET A 351 8.73 -14.35 6.87
N GLU A 352 7.80 -15.31 6.76
CA GLU A 352 7.86 -16.42 5.79
C GLU A 352 6.89 -16.28 4.60
N VAL A 353 6.24 -15.12 4.46
CA VAL A 353 5.26 -14.87 3.39
C VAL A 353 5.86 -13.87 2.41
N ASP A 354 6.37 -14.37 1.30
CA ASP A 354 7.17 -13.60 0.34
C ASP A 354 6.35 -12.44 -0.28
N GLU A 355 5.06 -12.64 -0.52
CA GLU A 355 4.12 -11.65 -1.09
C GLU A 355 4.06 -10.35 -0.26
N VAL A 356 4.25 -10.46 1.06
CA VAL A 356 4.16 -9.36 2.03
C VAL A 356 5.50 -9.07 2.71
N GLN A 357 6.62 -9.53 2.13
CA GLN A 357 7.97 -9.16 2.55
C GLN A 357 8.15 -7.63 2.67
N PRO A 358 7.56 -6.76 1.82
CA PRO A 358 7.61 -5.32 2.01
C PRO A 358 7.11 -4.84 3.38
N TYR A 359 5.98 -5.38 3.84
CA TYR A 359 5.42 -5.08 5.15
C TYR A 359 6.28 -5.66 6.28
N TYR A 360 6.86 -6.85 6.11
CA TYR A 360 7.81 -7.38 7.07
C TYR A 360 9.02 -6.45 7.25
N CYS A 361 9.63 -6.00 6.14
CA CYS A 361 10.75 -5.06 6.15
C CYS A 361 10.37 -3.71 6.78
N GLU A 362 9.18 -3.17 6.50
CA GLU A 362 8.63 -2.00 7.19
C GLU A 362 8.62 -2.20 8.72
N GLY A 363 8.11 -3.35 9.18
CA GLY A 363 8.08 -3.70 10.60
C GLY A 363 9.47 -3.65 11.23
N LEU A 364 10.50 -4.19 10.56
CA LEU A 364 11.87 -4.17 11.07
C LEU A 364 12.44 -2.74 11.21
N ILE A 365 12.13 -1.85 10.26
CA ILE A 365 12.57 -0.45 10.32
C ILE A 365 11.85 0.27 11.47
N HIS A 366 10.53 0.09 11.63
CA HIS A 366 9.80 0.67 12.75
C HIS A 366 10.28 0.15 14.11
N LEU A 367 10.54 -1.14 14.24
CA LEU A 367 11.11 -1.71 15.46
C LEU A 367 12.42 -1.02 15.83
N THR A 368 13.29 -0.71 14.85
CA THR A 368 14.53 0.03 15.12
C THR A 368 14.25 1.37 15.83
N GLY A 369 13.31 2.16 15.32
CA GLY A 369 12.93 3.43 15.96
C GLY A 369 12.29 3.25 17.34
N LEU A 370 11.43 2.24 17.50
CA LEU A 370 10.78 1.93 18.78
C LEU A 370 11.79 1.51 19.87
N PHE A 371 12.81 0.74 19.52
CA PHE A 371 13.86 0.32 20.45
C PHE A 371 14.89 1.43 20.73
N GLU A 372 15.27 2.22 19.73
CA GLU A 372 16.22 3.34 19.90
C GLU A 372 15.63 4.48 20.74
N SER A 373 14.32 4.73 20.62
CA SER A 373 13.58 5.71 21.42
C SER A 373 13.17 5.25 22.82
N LYS A 374 13.46 3.98 23.17
CA LYS A 374 13.06 3.34 24.44
C LYS A 374 11.55 3.15 24.64
N VAL A 375 10.74 3.34 23.60
CA VAL A 375 9.33 2.92 23.61
C VAL A 375 9.22 1.41 23.80
N LEU A 376 10.12 0.64 23.18
CA LEU A 376 10.25 -0.79 23.40
C LEU A 376 11.59 -1.14 24.05
N THR A 377 11.55 -2.03 25.03
CA THR A 377 12.73 -2.69 25.59
C THR A 377 12.51 -4.19 25.67
N TRP A 378 13.57 -4.96 25.44
CA TRP A 378 13.54 -6.42 25.39
C TRP A 378 14.63 -6.97 26.29
N GLU A 379 14.22 -7.59 27.39
CA GLU A 379 15.10 -8.17 28.38
C GLU A 379 14.44 -9.40 29.01
N ASN A 380 15.20 -10.46 29.25
CA ASN A 380 14.71 -11.70 29.89
C ASN A 380 13.46 -12.28 29.22
N GLU A 381 13.45 -12.31 27.88
CA GLU A 381 12.31 -12.77 27.08
C GLU A 381 11.00 -12.01 27.35
N LYS A 382 11.09 -10.75 27.79
CA LYS A 382 9.93 -9.90 28.06
C LYS A 382 10.04 -8.57 27.32
N LEU A 383 9.00 -8.26 26.56
CA LEU A 383 8.82 -6.95 25.95
C LEU A 383 8.21 -6.00 26.99
N SER A 384 8.85 -4.86 27.21
CA SER A 384 8.28 -3.77 28.01
C SER A 384 7.99 -2.58 27.10
N ILE A 385 6.88 -1.89 27.38
CA ILE A 385 6.33 -0.83 26.53
C ILE A 385 6.23 0.45 27.36
N ASP A 386 6.96 1.49 26.96
CA ASP A 386 6.87 2.82 27.54
C ASP A 386 6.01 3.73 26.65
N LEU A 387 4.87 4.15 27.20
CA LEU A 387 3.94 5.10 26.55
C LEU A 387 4.10 6.53 27.09
N GLY A 388 5.19 6.80 27.82
CA GLY A 388 5.52 8.09 28.41
C GLY A 388 5.92 9.15 27.37
N GLU A 389 5.81 10.41 27.78
CA GLU A 389 6.06 11.57 26.93
C GLU A 389 7.52 11.63 26.43
N GLU A 390 8.50 11.29 27.27
CA GLU A 390 9.92 11.32 26.91
C GLU A 390 10.24 10.35 25.77
N ALA A 391 9.80 9.08 25.90
CA ALA A 391 9.97 8.06 24.88
C ALA A 391 9.23 8.45 23.58
N PHE A 392 8.01 8.99 23.68
CA PHE A 392 7.25 9.47 22.54
C PHE A 392 7.94 10.63 21.80
N VAL A 393 8.51 11.60 22.52
CA VAL A 393 9.25 12.72 21.92
C VAL A 393 10.52 12.22 21.22
N ALA A 394 11.24 11.28 21.83
CA ALA A 394 12.40 10.64 21.21
C ALA A 394 12.02 9.89 19.93
N LEU A 395 10.92 9.14 19.95
CA LEU A 395 10.41 8.41 18.78
C LEU A 395 9.99 9.37 17.66
N LYS A 396 9.29 10.46 18.00
CA LYS A 396 8.92 11.51 17.03
C LYS A 396 10.14 12.10 16.34
N GLN A 397 11.20 12.41 17.10
CA GLN A 397 12.45 12.93 16.53
C GLN A 397 13.14 11.91 15.62
N TRP A 398 13.13 10.64 16.03
CA TRP A 398 13.66 9.54 15.22
C TRP A 398 12.93 9.47 13.87
N TYR A 399 11.60 9.42 13.86
CA TYR A 399 10.81 9.35 12.63
C TYR A 399 11.05 10.52 11.69
N ILE A 400 11.08 11.76 12.20
CA ILE A 400 11.32 12.94 11.37
C ILE A 400 12.70 12.84 10.71
N LYS A 401 13.75 12.49 11.48
CA LYS A 401 15.10 12.35 10.97
C LYS A 401 15.22 11.24 9.92
N THR A 402 14.74 10.04 10.24
CA THR A 402 14.81 8.89 9.35
C THR A 402 14.02 9.13 8.06
N TYR A 403 12.88 9.83 8.13
CA TYR A 403 12.10 10.19 6.95
C TYR A 403 12.78 11.25 6.09
N GLN A 404 13.48 12.23 6.69
CA GLN A 404 14.32 13.18 5.94
C GLN A 404 15.45 12.45 5.18
N GLU A 405 16.12 11.50 5.84
CA GLU A 405 17.17 10.68 5.23
C GLU A 405 16.61 9.84 4.07
N LEU A 406 15.43 9.23 4.27
CA LEU A 406 14.73 8.47 3.24
C LEU A 406 14.33 9.35 2.05
N ALA A 407 13.67 10.47 2.30
CA ALA A 407 13.25 11.40 1.24
C ALA A 407 14.46 11.91 0.42
N GLN A 408 15.59 12.21 1.09
CA GLN A 408 16.84 12.54 0.39
C GLN A 408 17.39 11.35 -0.42
N HIS A 409 17.24 10.12 0.06
CA HIS A 409 17.61 8.89 -0.65
C HIS A 409 16.82 8.70 -1.95
N TYR A 410 15.50 8.96 -1.89
CA TYR A 410 14.60 8.95 -3.05
C TYR A 410 14.96 10.04 -4.07
N LEU A 411 15.16 11.28 -3.61
CA LEU A 411 15.57 12.39 -4.47
C LEU A 411 16.93 12.13 -5.17
N ASP A 412 17.86 11.49 -4.46
CA ASP A 412 19.14 11.08 -5.04
C ASP A 412 19.06 9.81 -5.92
N LYS A 413 17.89 9.15 -5.99
CA LYS A 413 17.64 7.88 -6.71
C LYS A 413 18.68 6.80 -6.38
N LYS A 414 19.06 6.69 -5.10
CA LYS A 414 20.03 5.69 -4.62
C LYS A 414 19.37 4.32 -4.52
N ASP A 415 20.12 3.27 -4.81
CA ASP A 415 19.62 1.89 -4.68
C ASP A 415 19.00 1.65 -3.28
N ALA A 416 17.81 1.05 -3.25
CA ALA A 416 17.00 0.89 -2.04
C ALA A 416 17.67 0.00 -0.98
N THR A 417 18.51 -0.95 -1.40
CA THR A 417 19.26 -1.82 -0.48
C THR A 417 20.16 -1.02 0.45
N LEU A 418 20.71 0.10 -0.03
CA LEU A 418 21.58 0.97 0.78
C LEU A 418 20.83 1.61 1.96
N PHE A 419 19.53 1.90 1.80
CA PHE A 419 18.71 2.40 2.91
C PHE A 419 18.31 1.24 3.83
N LEU A 420 17.76 0.16 3.26
CA LEU A 420 17.28 -0.99 4.03
C LEU A 420 18.38 -1.61 4.91
N ASN A 421 19.60 -1.76 4.38
CA ASN A 421 20.74 -2.36 5.07
C ASN A 421 21.24 -1.55 6.27
N GLN A 422 20.73 -0.34 6.51
CA GLN A 422 21.00 0.38 7.76
C GLN A 422 20.25 -0.28 8.93
N PHE A 423 19.08 -0.85 8.67
CA PHE A 423 18.17 -1.41 9.67
C PHE A 423 18.18 -2.95 9.68
N ALA A 424 18.10 -3.55 8.48
CA ALA A 424 17.98 -5.00 8.33
C ALA A 424 18.74 -5.50 7.10
N THR A 425 19.36 -6.67 7.22
CA THR A 425 20.10 -7.33 6.14
C THR A 425 19.57 -8.74 5.92
N LYS A 426 19.57 -9.21 4.67
CA LYS A 426 19.14 -10.57 4.34
C LYS A 426 20.25 -11.57 4.72
N THR A 427 20.10 -12.25 5.85
CA THR A 427 21.02 -13.28 6.33
C THR A 427 20.40 -14.66 6.09
N GLY A 428 20.82 -15.31 5.00
CA GLY A 428 20.17 -16.56 4.56
C GLY A 428 18.85 -16.29 3.85
N LYS A 429 17.74 -16.85 4.37
CA LYS A 429 16.44 -16.80 3.70
C LYS A 429 15.68 -15.50 3.92
N TYR A 430 15.79 -14.88 5.10
CA TYR A 430 14.95 -13.75 5.51
C TYR A 430 15.79 -12.50 5.83
N PHE A 431 15.18 -11.33 5.74
CA PHE A 431 15.75 -10.10 6.32
C PHE A 431 15.73 -10.22 7.85
N MET A 432 16.84 -9.86 8.50
CA MET A 432 16.95 -9.82 9.95
C MET A 432 17.47 -8.46 10.41
N PRO A 433 17.01 -7.93 11.57
CA PRO A 433 17.55 -6.71 12.13
C PRO A 433 19.06 -6.80 12.34
N ASN A 434 19.76 -5.71 12.03
CA ASN A 434 21.21 -5.62 12.29
C ASN A 434 21.53 -5.51 13.78
N ASN A 435 20.61 -4.96 14.58
CA ASN A 435 20.73 -4.85 16.02
C ASN A 435 20.43 -6.19 16.69
N ALA A 436 21.37 -6.69 17.50
CA ALA A 436 21.25 -8.01 18.14
C ALA A 436 20.04 -8.14 19.08
N ILE A 437 19.68 -7.09 19.82
CA ILE A 437 18.52 -7.11 20.74
C ILE A 437 17.22 -7.22 19.94
N ILE A 438 17.11 -6.46 18.85
CA ILE A 438 15.92 -6.49 17.99
C ILE A 438 15.85 -7.83 17.25
N SER A 439 16.98 -8.35 16.79
CA SER A 439 17.06 -9.67 16.12
C SER A 439 16.63 -10.81 17.06
N ASP A 440 17.03 -10.76 18.34
CA ASP A 440 16.59 -11.70 19.37
C ASP A 440 15.07 -11.63 19.60
N PHE A 441 14.53 -10.41 19.76
CA PHE A 441 13.08 -10.21 19.89
C PHE A 441 12.31 -10.72 18.67
N VAL A 442 12.76 -10.41 17.45
CA VAL A 442 12.11 -10.86 16.21
C VAL A 442 12.11 -12.39 16.10
N SER A 443 13.24 -13.03 16.44
CA SER A 443 13.35 -14.49 16.45
C SER A 443 12.40 -15.12 17.48
N HIS A 444 12.40 -14.59 18.71
CA HIS A 444 11.50 -15.04 19.76
C HIS A 444 10.03 -14.88 19.36
N TYR A 445 9.62 -13.68 18.93
CA TYR A 445 8.24 -13.42 18.51
C TYR A 445 7.82 -14.40 17.41
N PHE A 446 8.66 -14.63 16.40
CA PHE A 446 8.31 -15.50 15.29
C PHE A 446 8.18 -16.97 15.70
N GLU A 447 9.04 -17.46 16.60
CA GLU A 447 8.89 -18.79 17.20
C GLU A 447 7.57 -18.92 17.97
N ARG A 448 7.21 -17.91 18.76
CA ARG A 448 5.94 -17.88 19.49
C ARG A 448 4.74 -17.76 18.54
N TYR A 449 4.86 -16.98 17.47
CA TYR A 449 3.83 -16.87 16.43
C TYR A 449 3.52 -18.23 15.81
N LYS A 450 4.54 -19.02 15.45
CA LYS A 450 4.34 -20.39 14.95
C LYS A 450 3.72 -21.32 15.98
N ALA A 451 4.05 -21.15 17.26
CA ALA A 451 3.57 -22.01 18.32
C ALA A 451 2.12 -21.72 18.73
N ILE A 452 1.75 -20.44 18.88
CA ILE A 452 0.50 -20.01 19.52
C ILE A 452 -0.24 -18.87 18.79
N GLY A 453 0.21 -18.48 17.59
CA GLY A 453 -0.35 -17.34 16.84
C GLY A 453 -1.82 -17.50 16.45
N GLN A 454 -2.34 -18.73 16.44
CA GLN A 454 -3.75 -19.05 16.17
C GLN A 454 -4.52 -19.49 17.43
N GLU A 455 -3.86 -19.51 18.60
CA GLU A 455 -4.54 -19.84 19.86
C GLU A 455 -5.34 -18.66 20.39
N LEU A 456 -6.54 -18.94 20.89
CA LEU A 456 -7.43 -17.93 21.49
C LEU A 456 -6.93 -17.52 22.88
N ASP A 457 -7.05 -16.23 23.18
CA ASP A 457 -6.93 -15.70 24.54
C ASP A 457 -8.16 -16.15 25.36
N THR A 458 -7.91 -16.89 26.44
CA THR A 458 -8.96 -17.37 27.36
C THR A 458 -9.06 -16.54 28.64
N LEU A 459 -8.20 -15.54 28.81
CA LEU A 459 -8.11 -14.71 30.02
C LEU A 459 -8.91 -13.41 29.88
N ASP A 460 -9.25 -13.01 28.67
CA ASP A 460 -10.09 -11.84 28.39
C ASP A 460 -11.17 -12.15 27.34
N SER A 461 -12.20 -11.30 27.27
CA SER A 461 -13.34 -11.51 26.38
C SER A 461 -13.92 -10.19 25.89
N LYS A 462 -14.56 -10.22 24.71
CA LYS A 462 -15.17 -9.03 24.11
C LYS A 462 -16.27 -8.42 24.96
N SER A 463 -16.96 -9.19 25.80
CA SER A 463 -17.99 -8.67 26.70
C SER A 463 -17.46 -7.66 27.72
N ASN A 464 -16.15 -7.63 27.99
CA ASN A 464 -15.54 -6.64 28.87
C ASN A 464 -15.46 -5.24 28.25
N TYR A 465 -15.69 -5.12 26.93
CA TYR A 465 -15.51 -3.89 26.16
C TYR A 465 -16.77 -3.41 25.44
N ARG A 466 -17.86 -4.20 25.49
CA ARG A 466 -19.14 -3.89 24.85
C ARG A 466 -19.96 -2.86 25.62
#